data_AF-A0A1C6I2R9-F1
#
_entry.id   AF-A0A1C6I2R9-F1
#
_cell.length_a   1.000
_cell.length_b   1.000
_cell.length_c   1.000
_cell.angle_alpha   90.00
_cell.angle_beta   90.00
_cell.angle_gamma   90.00
#
_symmetry.space_group_name_H-M   'P 1'
#
loop_
_entity.id
_entity.type
_entity.pdbx_description
1 polymer ?
#
loop_
_entity_poly.entity_id
_entity_poly.type
_entity_poly.pdbx_seq_one_letter_code
_entity_poly.pdbx_strand_id
1 'polypeptide(L)'
;MLGAELEIPTIDGKVKYTLPEGTQSGTTFRLKGKGIPSINGRGRGDQYVTVYIETPKNLNKEQKEALKKFAETMGESNYEEQKKFFKKFKK
;
A
#
# COMPACT_ATOMS: atom_id res chain seq x y z
N MET A 1 7.20 -6.30 2.39
CA MET A 1 7.17 -5.45 1.19
C MET A 1 7.97 -4.20 1.51
N LEU A 2 8.89 -3.80 0.63
CA LEU A 2 9.72 -2.62 0.88
C LEU A 2 8.84 -1.36 0.81
N GLY A 3 9.14 -0.37 1.64
CA GLY A 3 8.52 0.95 1.55
C GLY A 3 8.94 1.65 0.25
N ALA A 4 8.28 2.77 -0.06
CA ALA A 4 8.60 3.54 -1.25
C ALA A 4 8.30 5.02 -1.05
N GLU A 5 9.10 5.90 -1.64
CA GLU A 5 8.71 7.29 -1.81
C GLU A 5 7.96 7.44 -3.13
N LEU A 6 6.73 7.97 -3.05
CA LEU A 6 5.83 8.12 -4.19
C LEU A 6 5.42 9.59 -4.36
N GLU A 7 5.24 10.03 -5.59
CA GLU A 7 4.60 11.32 -5.90
C GLU A 7 3.12 11.09 -6.23
N ILE A 8 2.24 11.61 -5.37
CA ILE A 8 0.80 11.46 -5.51
C ILE A 8 0.23 12.71 -6.19
N PRO A 9 -0.48 12.58 -7.32
CA PRO A 9 -1.17 13.70 -7.93
C PRO A 9 -2.36 14.12 -7.07
N THR A 10 -2.45 15.42 -6.81
CA THR A 10 -3.59 16.07 -6.16
C THR A 10 -4.10 17.18 -7.06
N ILE A 11 -5.25 17.76 -6.69
CA ILE A 11 -5.87 18.85 -7.46
C ILE A 11 -4.94 20.08 -7.58
N ASP A 12 -4.07 20.33 -6.60
CA ASP A 12 -3.15 21.48 -6.61
C ASP A 12 -1.75 21.15 -7.14
N GLY A 13 -1.53 19.92 -7.60
CA GLY A 13 -0.22 19.42 -8.00
C GLY A 13 0.22 18.19 -7.22
N LYS A 14 1.49 17.81 -7.36
CA LYS A 14 2.03 16.57 -6.80
C LYS A 14 2.49 16.76 -5.36
N VAL A 15 2.26 15.75 -4.53
CA VAL A 15 2.72 15.68 -3.15
C VAL A 15 3.59 14.45 -2.97
N LYS A 16 4.75 14.61 -2.33
CA LYS A 16 5.60 13.48 -1.94
C LYS A 16 4.98 12.78 -0.73
N TYR A 17 4.89 11.46 -0.81
CA TYR A 17 4.36 10.61 0.25
C TYR A 17 5.27 9.39 0.44
N THR A 18 5.73 9.19 1.66
CA THR A 18 6.50 8.01 2.04
C THR A 18 5.54 6.89 2.41
N LEU A 19 5.50 5.85 1.60
CA LEU A 19 4.76 4.63 1.85
C LEU A 19 5.52 3.77 2.87
N PRO A 20 4.94 3.46 4.04
CA PRO A 20 5.59 2.61 5.03
C PRO A 20 5.85 1.20 4.49
N GLU A 21 6.92 0.59 4.97
CA GLU A 21 7.20 -0.81 4.68
C GLU A 21 6.07 -1.71 5.21
N GLY A 22 5.84 -2.82 4.50
CA GLY A 22 4.79 -3.77 4.89
C GLY A 22 3.35 -3.29 4.61
N THR A 23 3.18 -2.14 3.94
CA THR A 23 1.84 -1.68 3.51
C THR A 23 1.15 -2.75 2.66
N GLN A 24 -0.07 -3.12 3.07
CA GLN A 24 -0.87 -4.14 2.38
C GLN A 24 -1.70 -3.51 1.25
N SER A 25 -2.00 -4.32 0.23
CA SER A 25 -2.97 -3.94 -0.80
C SER A 25 -4.33 -3.64 -0.17
N GLY A 26 -5.03 -2.63 -0.67
CA GLY A 26 -6.30 -2.15 -0.10
C GLY A 26 -6.13 -1.20 1.08
N THR A 27 -4.90 -0.91 1.53
CA THR A 27 -4.67 0.11 2.57
C THR A 27 -5.04 1.48 2.02
N THR A 28 -5.93 2.18 2.73
CA THR A 28 -6.32 3.56 2.41
C THR A 28 -5.71 4.51 3.42
N PHE A 29 -5.08 5.58 2.94
CA PHE A 29 -4.61 6.68 3.77
C PHE A 29 -5.17 8.02 3.29
N ARG A 30 -5.07 9.02 4.17
CA ARG A 30 -5.73 10.32 4.02
C ARG A 30 -4.71 11.43 3.86
N LEU A 31 -4.78 12.13 2.73
CA LEU A 31 -4.08 13.38 2.47
C LEU A 31 -4.97 14.55 2.90
N LYS A 32 -4.69 15.06 4.11
CA LYS A 32 -5.48 16.12 4.74
C LYS A 32 -5.40 17.41 3.93
N GLY A 33 -6.54 18.03 3.64
CA GLY A 33 -6.63 19.31 2.93
C GLY A 33 -6.24 19.24 1.45
N LYS A 34 -6.16 18.04 0.86
CA LYS A 34 -5.86 17.84 -0.57
C LYS A 34 -7.08 17.48 -1.41
N GLY A 35 -8.27 17.44 -0.81
CA GLY A 35 -9.54 17.20 -1.49
C GLY A 35 -10.08 18.44 -2.20
N ILE A 36 -11.38 18.46 -2.51
CA ILE A 36 -12.01 19.54 -3.28
C ILE A 36 -12.21 20.79 -2.38
N PRO A 37 -11.93 22.02 -2.87
CA PRO A 37 -12.27 23.25 -2.16
C PRO A 37 -13.79 23.42 -2.04
N SER A 38 -14.27 23.93 -0.92
CA SER A 38 -15.71 24.20 -0.74
C SER A 38 -16.18 25.29 -1.68
N ILE A 39 -17.29 25.06 -2.40
CA ILE A 39 -17.86 26.02 -3.36
C ILE A 39 -18.43 27.25 -2.66
N ASN A 40 -19.00 27.09 -1.45
CA ASN A 40 -19.76 28.13 -0.74
C ASN A 40 -19.25 28.41 0.69
N GLY A 41 -18.01 28.02 1.04
CA GLY A 41 -17.51 28.16 2.42
C GLY A 41 -15.99 28.27 2.53
N ARG A 42 -15.50 28.43 3.77
CA ARG A 42 -14.05 28.33 4.08
C ARG A 42 -13.69 26.88 4.36
N GLY A 43 -12.77 26.35 3.56
CA GLY A 43 -12.16 25.05 3.82
C GLY A 43 -12.01 24.18 2.59
N ARG A 44 -11.41 23.02 2.81
CA ARG A 44 -11.08 22.05 1.77
C ARG A 44 -11.25 20.64 2.32
N GLY A 45 -11.76 19.74 1.48
CA GLY A 45 -11.87 18.33 1.82
C GLY A 45 -10.51 17.62 1.89
N ASP A 46 -10.56 16.31 2.16
CA ASP A 46 -9.40 15.44 2.18
C ASP A 46 -9.39 14.53 0.93
N GLN A 47 -8.20 14.13 0.47
CA GLN A 47 -8.05 13.13 -0.58
C GLN A 47 -7.71 11.80 0.06
N TYR A 48 -8.50 10.77 -0.25
CA TYR A 48 -8.23 9.40 0.18
C TYR A 48 -7.53 8.65 -0.94
N VAL A 49 -6.44 7.97 -0.61
CA VAL A 49 -5.61 7.22 -1.55
C VAL A 49 -5.61 5.77 -1.11
N THR A 50 -6.07 4.88 -2.00
CA THR A 50 -6.07 3.44 -1.79
C THR A 50 -4.93 2.82 -2.59
N VAL A 51 -4.10 2.02 -1.92
CA VAL A 51 -2.96 1.36 -2.54
C VAL A 51 -3.41 0.03 -3.15
N TYR A 52 -3.03 -0.21 -4.41
CA TYR A 52 -3.23 -1.50 -5.07
C TYR A 52 -1.89 -2.05 -5.53
N ILE A 53 -1.59 -3.28 -5.12
CA ILE A 53 -0.38 -3.99 -5.54
C ILE A 53 -0.71 -4.76 -6.82
N GLU A 54 0.02 -4.45 -7.90
CA GLU A 54 -0.08 -5.20 -9.15
C GLU A 54 0.94 -6.36 -9.16
N THR A 55 0.46 -7.58 -9.36
CA THR A 55 1.32 -8.76 -9.48
C THR A 55 1.84 -8.89 -10.91
N PRO A 56 3.17 -8.96 -11.14
CA PRO A 56 3.74 -9.05 -12.47
C PRO A 56 3.42 -10.41 -13.14
N LYS A 57 3.01 -10.37 -14.41
CA LYS A 57 2.57 -11.56 -15.17
C LYS A 57 3.65 -12.18 -16.07
N ASN A 58 4.63 -11.40 -16.50
CA ASN A 58 5.66 -11.82 -17.47
C ASN A 58 7.05 -11.74 -16.86
N LEU A 59 7.41 -12.77 -16.08
CA LEU A 59 8.70 -12.83 -15.40
C LEU A 59 9.73 -13.60 -16.25
N ASN A 60 10.92 -13.03 -16.41
CA ASN A 60 12.07 -13.70 -17.01
C ASN A 60 12.64 -14.78 -16.05
N LYS A 61 13.63 -15.55 -16.52
CA LYS A 61 14.19 -16.67 -15.73
C LYS A 61 14.82 -16.19 -14.41
N GLU A 62 15.60 -15.12 -14.46
CA GLU A 62 16.27 -14.53 -13.28
C GLU A 62 15.27 -14.02 -12.23
N GLN A 63 14.23 -13.31 -12.66
CA GLN A 63 13.17 -12.80 -11.79
C GLN A 63 12.42 -13.94 -11.10
N LYS A 64 12.13 -15.04 -11.82
CA LYS A 64 11.51 -16.23 -11.23
C LYS A 64 12.42 -16.88 -10.20
N GLU A 65 13.72 -17.00 -10.47
CA GLU A 65 14.68 -17.57 -9.51
C GLU A 65 14.82 -16.70 -8.26
N ALA A 66 14.85 -15.37 -8.41
CA ALA A 66 14.89 -14.45 -7.28
C ALA A 66 13.64 -14.58 -6.39
N LEU A 67 12.44 -14.66 -6.98
CA LEU A 67 11.19 -14.87 -6.24
C LEU A 67 11.16 -16.22 -5.52
N LYS A 68 11.71 -17.29 -6.11
CA LYS A 68 11.83 -18.60 -5.45
C LYS A 68 12.74 -18.54 -4.24
N LYS A 69 13.94 -17.97 -4.38
CA LYS A 69 14.87 -17.79 -3.24
C LYS A 69 14.23 -16.97 -2.13
N PHE A 70 13.53 -15.89 -2.50
CA PHE A 70 12.80 -15.08 -1.54
C PHE A 70 11.70 -15.88 -0.82
N ALA A 71 10.94 -16.70 -1.54
CA ALA A 71 9.92 -17.57 -0.96
C ALA A 71 10.52 -18.62 -0.01
N GLU A 72 11.71 -19.16 -0.29
CA GLU A 72 12.42 -20.09 0.61
C GLU A 72 12.83 -19.43 1.94
N THR A 73 13.11 -18.13 1.94
CA THR A 73 13.41 -17.37 3.17
C THR A 73 12.17 -16.95 3.98
N MET A 74 10.97 -17.15 3.43
CA MET A 74 9.72 -16.77 4.09
C MET A 74 9.22 -17.88 5.02
N GLY A 75 8.97 -17.56 6.29
CA GLY A 75 8.33 -18.46 7.26
C GLY A 75 6.90 -18.03 7.64
N GLU A 76 6.22 -18.81 8.50
CA GLU A 76 4.88 -18.48 9.03
C GLU A 76 4.81 -17.13 9.74
N SER A 77 5.95 -16.62 10.22
CA SER A 77 6.04 -15.30 10.85
C SER A 77 5.72 -14.14 9.94
N ASN A 78 5.82 -14.34 8.62
CA ASN A 78 5.84 -13.26 7.65
C ASN A 78 4.43 -12.94 7.10
N TYR A 79 3.41 -13.68 7.53
CA TYR A 79 2.01 -13.51 7.15
C TYR A 79 1.16 -13.06 8.35
N GLU A 80 1.06 -11.74 8.56
CA GLU A 80 0.29 -11.18 9.69
C GLU A 80 -1.22 -11.49 9.62
N GLU A 81 -1.81 -11.47 8.43
CA GLU A 81 -3.25 -11.71 8.27
C GLU A 81 -3.64 -13.16 8.60
N GLN A 82 -2.81 -14.13 8.20
CA GLN A 82 -3.04 -15.54 8.51
C GLN A 82 -3.04 -15.75 10.04
N LYS A 83 -2.06 -15.17 10.75
CA LYS A 83 -2.02 -15.23 12.23
C LYS A 83 -3.26 -14.62 12.90
N LYS A 84 -3.71 -13.44 12.43
CA LYS A 84 -4.91 -12.76 12.95
C LYS A 84 -6.17 -13.59 12.69
N PHE A 85 -6.29 -14.22 11.53
CA PHE A 85 -7.38 -15.11 11.18
C PHE A 85 -7.44 -16.33 12.10
N PHE A 86 -6.33 -17.08 12.24
CA PHE A 86 -6.30 -18.26 13.12
C PHE A 86 -6.53 -17.95 14.60
N LYS A 87 -6.12 -16.77 15.08
CA LYS A 87 -6.42 -16.33 16.46
C LYS A 87 -7.91 -16.04 16.69
N LYS A 88 -8.63 -15.58 15.66
CA LYS A 88 -10.08 -15.30 15.74
C LYS A 88 -10.92 -16.57 15.78
N PHE A 89 -10.46 -17.66 15.15
CA PHE A 89 -11.16 -18.97 15.13
C PHE A 89 -10.90 -19.86 16.35
N LYS A 90 -9.88 -19.54 17.18
CA LYS A 90 -9.56 -20.26 18.42
C LYS A 90 -10.29 -19.71 19.66
N LYS A 91 -11.28 -18.84 19.47
CA LYS A 91 -12.18 -18.32 20.53
C LYS A 91 -13.60 -18.77 20.21
#